data_AF-A0A6N9YTE4-F1
#
_entry.id   AF-A0A6N9YTE4-F1
#
_cell.length_a   1.000
_cell.length_b   1.000
_cell.length_c   1.000
_cell.angle_alpha   90.00
_cell.angle_beta   90.00
_cell.angle_gamma   90.00
#
_symmetry.space_group_name_H-M   'P 1'
#
loop_
_entity.id
_entity.type
_entity.pdbx_description
1 polymer ?
#
loop_
_entity_poly.entity_id
_entity_poly.type
_entity_poly.pdbx_seq_one_letter_code
_entity_poly.pdbx_strand_id
1 'polypeptide(L)'
;MSARLDPGMVGPTLRSWQLRCVLALACCVTAAATVLWTEPNAFALVLLALVAVATVVRPDSHAATFYLGLTAFLVLVNEPGMSWWAAPAVLGIHATHTLAALAAVVPWDTAVERAALRPSVRRFVAVQAASQSLVLLALAVTP
;
A
#
# COMPACT_ATOMS: atom_id res chain seq x y z
N MET A 1 -11.94 -1.30 25.96
CA MET A 1 -13.18 -2.05 26.26
C MET A 1 -13.76 -2.57 24.95
N SER A 2 -13.79 -3.88 24.73
CA SER A 2 -14.62 -4.45 23.66
C SER A 2 -16.00 -4.72 24.27
N ALA A 3 -17.05 -4.10 23.73
CA ALA A 3 -18.40 -4.53 24.05
C ALA A 3 -18.51 -6.00 23.63
N ARG A 4 -18.97 -6.87 24.54
CA ARG A 4 -19.34 -8.24 24.16
C ARG A 4 -20.60 -8.11 23.31
N LEU A 5 -20.49 -8.47 22.05
CA LEU A 5 -21.64 -8.62 21.18
C LEU A 5 -22.26 -9.98 21.44
N ASP A 6 -23.59 -10.04 21.49
CA ASP A 6 -24.30 -11.31 21.60
C ASP A 6 -24.00 -12.20 20.39
N PRO A 7 -23.93 -13.53 20.56
CA PRO A 7 -23.70 -14.45 19.45
C PRO A 7 -24.69 -14.21 18.29
N GLY A 8 -24.16 -13.96 17.08
CA GLY A 8 -24.96 -13.67 15.88
C GLY A 8 -25.10 -12.19 15.52
N MET A 9 -24.61 -11.27 16.36
CA MET A 9 -24.62 -9.84 16.05
C MET A 9 -23.41 -9.42 15.20
N VAL A 10 -23.67 -8.66 14.13
CA VAL A 10 -22.61 -8.07 13.28
C VAL A 10 -21.93 -6.94 14.04
N GLY A 11 -20.60 -7.03 14.15
CA GLY A 11 -19.82 -5.99 14.82
C GLY A 11 -19.65 -4.72 13.99
N PRO A 12 -18.89 -3.72 14.49
CA PRO A 12 -18.59 -2.52 13.71
C PRO A 12 -17.92 -2.88 12.37
N THR A 13 -18.47 -2.36 11.28
CA THR A 13 -18.01 -2.66 9.92
C THR A 13 -17.20 -1.50 9.32
N LEU A 14 -16.50 -1.80 8.23
CA LEU A 14 -15.78 -0.88 7.36
C LEU A 14 -16.35 -1.06 5.94
N ARG A 15 -16.81 0.01 5.31
CA ARG A 15 -17.35 -0.07 3.94
C ARG A 15 -16.22 -0.28 2.93
N SER A 16 -16.45 -1.05 1.87
CA SER A 16 -15.43 -1.35 0.84
C SER A 16 -14.83 -0.08 0.22
N TRP A 17 -15.64 0.96 -0.02
CA TRP A 17 -15.12 2.23 -0.55
C TRP A 17 -14.06 2.88 0.36
N GLN A 18 -14.15 2.70 1.69
CA GLN A 18 -13.14 3.23 2.62
C GLN A 18 -11.82 2.51 2.43
N LEU A 19 -11.84 1.19 2.25
CA LEU A 19 -10.65 0.39 1.93
C LEU A 19 -10.00 0.87 0.62
N ARG A 20 -10.82 1.21 -0.38
CA ARG A 20 -10.35 1.72 -1.67
C ARG A 20 -9.79 3.14 -1.58
N CYS A 21 -10.32 4.00 -0.74
CA CYS A 21 -9.72 5.30 -0.43
C CYS A 21 -8.35 5.14 0.24
N VAL A 22 -8.20 4.19 1.17
CA VAL A 22 -6.91 3.92 1.80
C VAL A 22 -5.92 3.33 0.79
N LEU A 23 -6.37 2.44 -0.12
CA LEU A 23 -5.55 1.95 -1.24
C LEU A 23 -5.12 3.09 -2.15
N ALA A 24 -6.03 3.99 -2.52
CA ALA A 24 -5.69 5.16 -3.34
C ALA A 24 -4.63 6.04 -2.66
N LEU A 25 -4.75 6.28 -1.36
CA LEU A 25 -3.74 7.00 -0.59
C LEU A 25 -2.39 6.28 -0.57
N ALA A 26 -2.38 4.95 -0.39
CA ALA A 26 -1.16 4.15 -0.44
C ALA A 26 -0.47 4.23 -1.81
N CYS A 27 -1.24 4.17 -2.90
CA CYS A 27 -0.71 4.41 -4.25
C CYS A 27 -0.13 5.83 -4.38
N CYS A 28 -0.84 6.87 -3.92
CA CYS A 28 -0.32 8.24 -3.99
C CYS A 28 1.01 8.40 -3.22
N VAL A 29 1.10 7.85 -2.00
CA VAL A 29 2.34 7.86 -1.20
C VAL A 29 3.45 7.12 -1.93
N THR A 30 3.16 5.95 -2.50
CA THR A 30 4.16 5.15 -3.24
C THR A 30 4.68 5.91 -4.46
N ALA A 31 3.78 6.48 -5.26
CA ALA A 31 4.15 7.24 -6.45
C ALA A 31 4.97 8.48 -6.09
N ALA A 32 4.52 9.26 -5.11
CA ALA A 32 5.21 10.46 -4.66
C ALA A 32 6.61 10.13 -4.11
N ALA A 33 6.71 9.14 -3.22
CA ALA A 33 7.99 8.73 -2.67
C ALA A 33 8.94 8.21 -3.75
N THR A 34 8.45 7.39 -4.69
CA THR A 34 9.26 6.87 -5.81
C THR A 34 9.78 8.00 -6.69
N VAL A 35 8.91 8.90 -7.13
CA VAL A 35 9.28 10.00 -8.04
C VAL A 35 10.21 11.00 -7.36
N LEU A 36 10.00 11.28 -6.07
CA LEU A 36 10.89 12.17 -5.30
C LEU A 36 12.23 11.49 -4.94
N TRP A 37 12.27 10.16 -4.88
CA TRP A 37 13.51 9.41 -4.71
C TRP A 37 14.35 9.39 -5.99
N THR A 38 13.72 9.09 -7.12
CA THR A 38 14.46 8.87 -8.37
C THR A 38 14.88 10.16 -9.02
N GLU A 39 13.89 10.99 -9.37
CA GLU A 39 13.99 12.31 -9.99
C GLU A 39 12.57 12.70 -10.46
N PRO A 40 12.10 13.93 -10.23
CA PRO A 40 10.77 14.36 -10.64
C PRO A 40 10.56 14.28 -12.17
N ASN A 41 9.68 13.37 -12.60
CA ASN A 41 9.33 13.19 -14.01
C ASN A 41 7.81 13.15 -14.19
N ALA A 42 7.27 14.12 -14.94
CA ALA A 42 5.84 14.25 -15.19
C ALA A 42 5.24 13.04 -15.92
N PHE A 43 5.98 12.46 -16.88
CA PHE A 43 5.54 11.27 -17.60
C PHE A 43 5.42 10.06 -16.65
N ALA A 44 6.43 9.84 -15.81
CA ALA A 44 6.41 8.77 -14.81
C ALA A 44 5.25 8.94 -13.82
N LEU A 45 4.99 10.17 -13.36
CA LEU A 45 3.89 10.47 -12.45
C LEU A 45 2.52 10.20 -13.09
N VAL A 46 2.31 10.63 -14.34
CA VAL A 46 1.07 10.36 -15.08
C VAL A 46 0.86 8.86 -15.27
N LEU A 47 1.91 8.13 -15.67
CA LEU A 47 1.83 6.68 -15.85
C LEU A 47 1.49 5.97 -14.53
N LEU A 48 2.19 6.32 -13.44
CA LEU A 48 1.89 5.80 -12.10
C LEU A 48 0.46 6.12 -11.67
N ALA A 49 -0.03 7.34 -11.93
CA ALA A 49 -1.39 7.74 -11.59
C ALA A 49 -2.45 6.92 -12.35
N LEU A 50 -2.26 6.69 -13.65
CA LEU A 50 -3.17 5.87 -14.46
C LEU A 50 -3.25 4.43 -13.94
N VAL A 51 -2.10 3.82 -13.64
CA VAL A 51 -2.06 2.45 -13.11
C VAL A 51 -2.58 2.40 -11.67
N ALA A 52 -2.35 3.43 -10.86
CA ALA A 52 -2.93 3.55 -9.52
C ALA A 52 -4.46 3.60 -9.58
N VAL A 53 -5.04 4.36 -10.51
CA VAL A 53 -6.50 4.37 -10.74
C VAL A 53 -6.98 2.97 -11.13
N ALA A 54 -6.31 2.29 -12.05
CA ALA A 54 -6.65 0.91 -12.42
C ALA A 54 -6.58 -0.04 -11.21
N THR A 55 -5.58 0.12 -10.35
CA THR A 55 -5.40 -0.65 -9.10
C THR A 55 -6.56 -0.45 -8.13
N VAL A 56 -7.05 0.78 -7.98
CA VAL A 56 -8.17 1.11 -7.07
C VAL A 56 -9.52 0.65 -7.62
N VAL A 57 -9.74 0.80 -8.93
CA VAL A 57 -11.00 0.45 -9.58
C VAL A 57 -11.12 -1.06 -9.76
N ARG A 58 -10.04 -1.73 -10.19
CA ARG A 58 -9.96 -3.17 -10.50
C ARG A 58 -8.85 -3.86 -9.68
N PRO A 59 -8.98 -3.94 -8.35
CA PRO A 59 -7.98 -4.56 -7.48
C PRO A 59 -7.81 -6.08 -7.71
N ASP A 60 -8.79 -6.70 -8.36
CA ASP A 60 -8.81 -8.11 -8.80
C ASP A 60 -7.97 -8.36 -10.07
N SER A 61 -7.47 -7.31 -10.72
CA SER A 61 -6.61 -7.39 -11.90
C SER A 61 -5.12 -7.41 -11.57
N HIS A 62 -4.27 -7.55 -12.59
CA HIS A 62 -2.81 -7.42 -12.45
C HIS A 62 -2.31 -5.97 -12.29
N ALA A 63 -3.21 -4.98 -12.20
CA ALA A 63 -2.83 -3.57 -12.11
C ALA A 63 -1.95 -3.26 -10.89
N ALA A 64 -2.24 -3.86 -9.72
CA ALA A 64 -1.42 -3.67 -8.52
C ALA A 64 0.02 -4.19 -8.72
N THR A 65 0.16 -5.38 -9.31
CA THR A 65 1.47 -5.96 -9.62
C THR A 65 2.23 -5.11 -10.63
N PHE A 66 1.55 -4.65 -11.69
CA PHE A 66 2.16 -3.77 -12.68
C PHE A 66 2.58 -2.43 -12.08
N TYR A 67 1.74 -1.84 -11.21
CA TYR A 67 2.04 -0.61 -10.48
C TYR A 67 3.32 -0.75 -9.64
N LEU A 68 3.39 -1.80 -8.81
CA LEU A 68 4.56 -2.06 -7.98
C LEU A 68 5.80 -2.37 -8.81
N GLY A 69 5.66 -3.14 -9.88
CA GLY A 69 6.73 -3.42 -10.83
C GLY A 69 7.27 -2.15 -11.49
N LEU A 70 6.39 -1.23 -11.89
CA LEU A 70 6.78 0.06 -12.44
C LEU A 70 7.51 0.92 -11.41
N THR A 71 7.05 0.96 -10.15
CA THR A 71 7.76 1.70 -9.09
C THR A 71 9.16 1.16 -8.85
N ALA A 72 9.33 -0.17 -8.80
CA ALA A 72 10.63 -0.81 -8.67
C ALA A 72 11.53 -0.53 -9.88
N PHE A 73 10.96 -0.62 -11.10
CA PHE A 73 11.67 -0.32 -12.34
C PHE A 73 12.21 1.12 -12.36
N LEU A 74 11.41 2.10 -11.94
CA LEU A 74 11.86 3.49 -11.87
C LEU A 74 13.05 3.67 -10.92
N VAL A 75 13.02 3.03 -9.74
CA VAL A 75 14.15 3.07 -8.79
C VAL A 75 15.39 2.40 -9.38
N LEU A 76 15.23 1.25 -10.03
CA LEU A 76 16.36 0.50 -10.61
C LEU A 76 17.00 1.23 -11.79
N VAL A 77 16.21 1.88 -12.66
CA VAL A 77 16.75 2.54 -13.85
C VAL A 77 17.43 3.87 -13.54
N ASN A 78 16.93 4.60 -12.54
CA ASN A 78 17.51 5.90 -12.17
C ASN A 78 18.61 5.78 -11.11
N GLU A 79 18.81 4.59 -10.54
CA GLU A 79 19.86 4.28 -9.55
C GLU A 79 20.13 5.42 -8.53
N PRO A 80 19.11 5.95 -7.82
CA PRO A 80 19.27 7.18 -7.04
C PRO A 80 20.11 7.04 -5.76
N GLY A 81 20.74 5.88 -5.53
CA GLY A 81 21.35 5.51 -4.27
C GLY A 81 20.32 5.35 -3.13
N MET A 82 20.81 5.03 -1.93
CA MET A 82 19.96 4.93 -0.75
C MET A 82 19.57 6.33 -0.26
N SER A 83 18.29 6.56 0.00
CA SER A 83 17.82 7.83 0.55
C SER A 83 16.66 7.63 1.52
N TRP A 84 16.34 8.66 2.30
CA TRP A 84 15.23 8.63 3.24
C TRP A 84 13.87 8.38 2.56
N TRP A 85 13.74 8.63 1.24
CA TRP A 85 12.55 8.31 0.46
C TRP A 85 12.28 6.80 0.34
N ALA A 86 13.28 5.95 0.58
CA ALA A 86 13.09 4.50 0.64
C ALA A 86 12.07 4.09 1.73
N ALA A 87 12.02 4.81 2.86
CA ALA A 87 11.10 4.50 3.96
C ALA A 87 9.62 4.63 3.55
N PRO A 88 9.14 5.79 3.05
CA PRO A 88 7.78 5.91 2.56
C PRO A 88 7.51 5.08 1.30
N ALA A 89 8.52 4.84 0.43
CA ALA A 89 8.36 3.94 -0.72
C ALA A 89 8.07 2.50 -0.29
N VAL A 90 8.85 1.93 0.64
CA VAL A 90 8.65 0.56 1.16
C VAL A 90 7.31 0.44 1.89
N LEU A 91 6.94 1.43 2.71
CA LEU A 91 5.62 1.50 3.34
C LEU A 91 4.50 1.52 2.30
N GLY A 92 4.62 2.39 1.30
CA GLY A 92 3.65 2.52 0.24
C GLY A 92 3.47 1.23 -0.57
N ILE A 93 4.57 0.59 -0.96
CA ILE A 93 4.58 -0.69 -1.69
C ILE A 93 3.84 -1.77 -0.91
N HIS A 94 4.19 -1.95 0.37
CA HIS A 94 3.59 -2.99 1.21
C HIS A 94 2.10 -2.69 1.49
N ALA A 95 1.76 -1.43 1.78
CA ALA A 95 0.37 -1.01 1.96
C ALA A 95 -0.44 -1.23 0.68
N THR A 96 0.06 -0.79 -0.48
CA THR A 96 -0.60 -0.96 -1.78
C THR A 96 -0.85 -2.43 -2.09
N HIS A 97 0.17 -3.29 -1.91
CA HIS A 97 0.04 -4.73 -2.13
C HIS A 97 -1.04 -5.37 -1.24
N THR A 98 -0.97 -5.13 0.07
CA THR A 98 -1.88 -5.74 1.05
C THR A 98 -3.31 -5.20 0.94
N LEU A 99 -3.47 -3.90 0.71
CA LEU A 99 -4.78 -3.28 0.53
C LEU A 99 -5.41 -3.68 -0.81
N ALA A 100 -4.64 -3.83 -1.89
CA ALA A 100 -5.15 -4.33 -3.16
C ALA A 100 -5.65 -5.78 -3.00
N ALA A 101 -4.89 -6.65 -2.34
CA ALA A 101 -5.32 -8.02 -2.05
C ALA A 101 -6.60 -8.07 -1.20
N LEU A 102 -6.72 -7.21 -0.19
CA LEU A 102 -7.95 -7.09 0.60
C LEU A 102 -9.11 -6.54 -0.23
N ALA A 103 -8.89 -5.53 -1.07
CA ALA A 103 -9.93 -4.92 -1.89
C ALA A 103 -10.41 -5.84 -3.01
N ALA A 104 -9.56 -6.76 -3.48
CA ALA A 104 -9.91 -7.76 -4.48
C ALA A 104 -10.95 -8.78 -3.96
N VAL A 105 -10.92 -9.09 -2.66
CA VAL A 105 -11.84 -10.07 -2.03
C VAL A 105 -13.07 -9.43 -1.39
N VAL A 106 -13.19 -8.09 -1.44
CA VAL A 106 -14.30 -7.34 -0.82
C VAL A 106 -15.10 -6.62 -1.91
N PRO A 107 -16.31 -7.11 -2.27
CA PRO A 107 -17.16 -6.46 -3.26
C PRO A 107 -17.48 -5.00 -2.90
N TRP A 108 -17.70 -4.16 -3.92
CA TRP A 108 -17.79 -2.70 -3.77
C TRP A 108 -18.96 -2.25 -2.88
N ASP A 109 -20.05 -2.98 -2.91
CA ASP A 109 -21.32 -2.74 -2.21
C ASP A 109 -21.39 -3.38 -0.82
N THR A 110 -20.29 -3.97 -0.35
CA THR A 110 -20.24 -4.67 0.93
C THR A 110 -19.47 -3.91 2.01
N ALA A 111 -19.63 -4.39 3.25
CA ALA A 111 -18.86 -3.93 4.39
C ALA A 111 -18.21 -5.13 5.09
N VAL A 112 -16.99 -4.94 5.60
CA VAL A 112 -16.21 -5.96 6.29
C VAL A 112 -16.19 -5.66 7.78
N GLU A 113 -16.40 -6.67 8.61
CA GLU A 113 -16.23 -6.51 10.04
C GLU A 113 -14.78 -6.15 10.41
N ARG A 114 -14.60 -5.14 11.25
CA ARG A 114 -13.25 -4.73 11.70
C ARG A 114 -12.51 -5.85 12.41
N ALA A 115 -13.23 -6.77 13.04
CA ALA A 115 -12.65 -7.95 13.69
C ALA A 115 -11.98 -8.90 12.69
N ALA A 116 -12.58 -9.10 11.52
CA ALA A 116 -11.99 -9.86 10.41
C ALA A 116 -10.71 -9.18 9.87
N LEU A 117 -10.64 -7.85 10.02
CA LEU A 117 -9.47 -6.98 9.83
C LEU A 117 -8.20 -7.43 10.56
N ARG A 118 -8.39 -7.93 11.78
CA ARG A 118 -7.36 -7.93 12.82
C ARG A 118 -6.14 -8.81 12.50
N PRO A 119 -6.28 -10.03 11.97
CA PRO A 119 -5.13 -10.85 11.61
C PRO A 119 -4.27 -10.19 10.52
N SER A 120 -4.90 -9.61 9.49
CA SER A 120 -4.22 -8.91 8.40
C SER A 120 -3.50 -7.67 8.91
N VAL A 121 -4.13 -6.86 9.77
CA VAL A 121 -3.48 -5.68 10.38
C VAL A 121 -2.28 -6.08 11.24
N ARG A 122 -2.37 -7.16 12.02
CA ARG A 122 -1.23 -7.65 12.82
C ARG A 122 -0.06 -8.07 11.95
N ARG A 123 -0.33 -8.84 10.88
CA ARG A 123 0.70 -9.25 9.91
C ARG A 123 1.31 -8.04 9.20
N PHE A 124 0.48 -7.08 8.79
CA PHE A 124 0.92 -5.83 8.20
C PHE A 124 1.88 -5.09 9.12
N VAL A 125 1.51 -4.85 10.38
CA VAL A 125 2.37 -4.13 11.33
C VAL A 125 3.69 -4.88 11.59
N ALA A 126 3.66 -6.20 11.74
CA ALA A 126 4.86 -6.99 11.99
C ALA A 126 5.84 -6.92 10.80
N VAL A 127 5.34 -7.15 9.57
CA VAL A 127 6.17 -7.06 8.35
C VAL A 127 6.65 -5.63 8.15
N GLN A 128 5.79 -4.62 8.36
CA GLN A 128 6.16 -3.23 8.21
C GLN A 128 7.24 -2.80 9.20
N ALA A 129 7.15 -3.22 10.46
CA ALA A 129 8.17 -2.93 11.47
C ALA A 129 9.52 -3.55 11.10
N ALA A 130 9.53 -4.81 10.64
CA ALA A 130 10.74 -5.48 10.18
C ALA A 130 11.34 -4.76 8.96
N SER A 131 10.54 -4.48 7.93
CA SER A 131 10.99 -3.79 6.71
C SER A 131 11.52 -2.39 6.98
N GLN A 132 10.86 -1.61 7.85
CA GLN A 132 11.34 -0.27 8.22
C GLN A 132 12.63 -0.32 9.04
N SER A 133 12.79 -1.33 9.90
CA SER A 133 14.06 -1.55 10.62
C SER A 133 15.21 -1.81 9.65
N LEU A 134 14.96 -2.59 8.58
CA LEU A 134 15.95 -2.84 7.52
C LEU A 134 16.27 -1.57 6.72
N VAL A 135 15.26 -0.75 6.39
CA VAL A 135 15.48 0.54 5.72
C VAL A 135 16.33 1.46 6.59
N LEU A 136 16.02 1.59 7.88
CA LEU A 136 16.80 2.41 8.81
C LEU A 136 18.23 1.90 8.95
N LEU A 137 18.43 0.58 9.01
CA LEU A 137 19.76 -0.02 9.02
C LEU A 137 20.52 0.29 7.74
N ALA A 138 19.88 0.13 6.57
CA ALA A 138 20.49 0.45 5.28
C ALA A 138 20.89 1.93 5.19
N LEU A 139 20.05 2.85 5.69
CA LEU A 139 20.37 4.28 5.77
C LEU A 139 21.54 4.56 6.72
N ALA A 140 21.67 3.82 7.82
CA ALA A 140 22.74 4.02 8.79
C ALA A 140 24.12 3.54 8.31
N VAL A 141 24.15 2.60 7.35
CA VAL A 141 25.40 2.01 6.82
C VAL A 141 25.76 2.48 5.42
N THR A 142 24.86 3.19 4.72
CA THR A 142 25.16 3.79 3.42
C THR A 142 25.78 5.17 3.66
N PRO A 143 26.99 5.45 3.14
CA PRO A 143 27.68 6.72 3.33
C PRO A 143 26.99 7.90 2.63
#